data_AF-A0A966YEI5-F1
#
_entry.id   AF-A0A966YEI5-F1
#
_cell.length_a   1.000
_cell.length_b   1.000
_cell.length_c   1.000
_cell.angle_alpha   90.00
_cell.angle_beta   90.00
_cell.angle_gamma   90.00
#
_symmetry.space_group_name_H-M   'P 1'
#
loop_
_entity.id
_entity.type
_entity.pdbx_description
1 polymer ?
#
loop_
_entity_poly.entity_id
_entity_poly.type
_entity_poly.pdbx_seq_one_letter_code
_entity_poly.pdbx_strand_id
1 'polypeptide(L)'
;MTLFSRLLTATLLALLAVAANPAAAQRKLTDIPAPNPTAELADMLVAEGYEVNLFAADPMICKPLQMNFDPQGRLWVSSSSVYPQIQPGEVANDTVTILEDRDGDGQADTHTIFADGLLMPTAVLPGDGGCYVANSTEMLHLADRDGDNKADQRRVVLSGFGAEDTHHIIHTFRWGPDARLFFNQSIYIHSHVETPAGVKRLNGGGIWRFLPRSLMLDVYARGWVNTWGHAFDQWHRSLVTDGAGGE
;
A
#
# COMPACT_ATOMS: atom_id res chain seq x y z
N MET A 1 53.47 8.53 25.94
CA MET A 1 52.00 8.51 25.85
C MET A 1 51.57 8.80 24.41
N THR A 2 52.15 8.10 23.41
CA THR A 2 52.38 8.76 22.10
C THR A 2 52.43 7.86 20.85
N LEU A 3 51.99 6.59 20.89
CA LEU A 3 51.74 5.84 19.64
C LEU A 3 50.47 4.99 19.69
N PHE A 4 50.14 4.43 20.85
CA PHE A 4 48.94 3.59 21.02
C PHE A 4 47.60 4.36 20.88
N SER A 5 47.54 5.64 21.27
CA SER A 5 46.29 6.41 21.15
C SER A 5 46.02 6.93 19.73
N ARG A 6 47.04 6.98 18.86
CA ARG A 6 46.91 7.43 17.47
C ARG A 6 46.47 6.31 16.53
N LEU A 7 46.85 5.05 16.82
CA LEU A 7 46.34 3.91 16.05
C LEU A 7 44.86 3.62 16.33
N LEU A 8 44.40 3.77 17.58
CA LEU A 8 43.00 3.52 17.96
C LEU A 8 42.02 4.55 17.37
N THR A 9 42.45 5.81 17.20
CA THR A 9 41.61 6.85 16.56
C THR A 9 41.54 6.68 15.05
N ALA A 10 42.60 6.19 14.41
CA ALA A 10 42.61 5.95 12.96
C ALA A 10 41.75 4.73 12.56
N THR A 11 41.65 3.69 13.39
CA THR A 11 40.78 2.53 13.12
C THR A 11 39.31 2.85 13.35
N LEU A 12 38.97 3.70 14.32
CA LEU A 12 37.58 4.10 14.58
C LEU A 12 37.00 5.01 13.49
N LEU A 13 37.83 5.88 12.89
CA LEU A 13 37.46 6.71 11.74
C LEU A 13 37.32 5.91 10.43
N ALA A 14 38.10 4.83 10.26
CA ALA A 14 37.95 3.94 9.11
C ALA A 14 36.69 3.06 9.18
N LEU A 15 36.26 2.67 10.39
CA LEU A 15 35.00 1.93 10.61
C LEU A 15 33.74 2.81 10.46
N LEU A 16 33.86 4.12 10.68
CA LEU A 16 32.77 5.09 10.43
C LEU A 16 32.64 5.48 8.94
N ALA A 17 33.66 5.23 8.11
CA ALA A 17 33.66 5.58 6.69
C ALA A 17 33.03 4.51 5.77
N VAL A 18 32.67 3.33 6.31
CA VAL A 18 32.00 2.23 5.57
C VAL A 18 30.57 2.02 6.06
N ALA A 19 29.92 3.06 6.54
CA ALA A 19 28.46 3.15 6.46
C ALA A 19 28.16 3.95 5.20
N ALA A 20 28.23 3.28 4.03
CA ALA A 20 27.63 3.84 2.83
C ALA A 20 26.18 4.16 3.18
N ASN A 21 25.85 5.46 3.25
CA ASN A 21 24.53 5.91 3.62
C ASN A 21 23.57 5.40 2.53
N PRO A 22 22.74 4.35 2.80
CA PRO A 22 21.94 3.73 1.75
C PRO A 22 20.92 4.72 1.17
N ALA A 23 20.61 5.79 1.91
CA ALA A 23 19.78 6.90 1.46
C ALA A 23 20.33 7.66 0.23
N ALA A 24 21.62 7.55 -0.08
CA ALA A 24 22.23 8.19 -1.25
C ALA A 24 22.37 7.25 -2.47
N ALA A 25 22.20 5.93 -2.30
CA ALA A 25 22.43 4.94 -3.35
C ALA A 25 21.47 5.09 -4.55
N GLN A 26 20.26 5.62 -4.33
CA GLN A 26 19.25 5.81 -5.39
C GLN A 26 19.47 7.07 -6.25
N ARG A 27 20.35 7.99 -5.84
CA ARG A 27 20.55 9.27 -6.55
C ARG A 27 21.56 9.07 -7.69
N LYS A 28 21.06 8.82 -8.91
CA LYS A 28 21.77 8.72 -10.21
C LYS A 28 22.09 7.30 -10.73
N LEU A 29 21.12 6.38 -10.71
CA LEU A 29 21.22 5.17 -11.52
C LEU A 29 21.03 5.54 -13.01
N THR A 30 22.12 5.63 -13.77
CA THR A 30 22.07 5.81 -15.23
C THR A 30 22.09 4.50 -15.99
N ASP A 31 22.51 3.42 -15.32
CA ASP A 31 22.52 2.06 -15.84
C ASP A 31 21.67 1.22 -14.89
N ILE A 32 20.43 0.94 -15.31
CA ILE A 32 19.46 0.16 -14.53
C ILE A 32 19.49 -1.25 -15.14
N PRO A 33 20.00 -2.26 -14.41
CA PRO A 33 20.02 -3.62 -14.91
C PRO A 33 18.59 -4.10 -15.18
N ALA A 34 18.43 -5.00 -16.15
CA ALA A 34 17.15 -5.66 -16.37
C ALA A 34 16.74 -6.42 -15.09
N PRO A 35 15.46 -6.36 -14.68
CA PRO A 35 14.99 -7.12 -13.51
C PRO A 35 15.31 -8.60 -13.65
N ASN A 36 15.87 -9.19 -12.60
CA ASN A 36 16.18 -10.61 -12.54
C ASN A 36 15.86 -11.13 -11.13
N PRO A 37 14.67 -11.73 -10.93
CA PRO A 37 14.23 -12.18 -9.62
C PRO A 37 15.19 -13.16 -8.94
N THR A 38 15.90 -14.00 -9.71
CA THR A 38 16.86 -14.95 -9.12
C THR A 38 18.10 -14.24 -8.57
N ALA A 39 18.62 -13.25 -9.30
CA ALA A 39 19.76 -12.47 -8.84
C ALA A 39 19.37 -11.55 -7.66
N GLU A 40 18.21 -10.89 -7.76
CA GLU A 40 17.68 -10.03 -6.71
C GLU A 40 17.41 -10.81 -5.41
N LEU A 41 16.89 -12.03 -5.50
CA LEU A 41 16.67 -12.91 -4.35
C LEU A 41 17.98 -13.30 -3.66
N ALA A 42 19.05 -13.56 -4.42
CA ALA A 42 20.35 -13.92 -3.87
C ALA A 42 21.01 -12.78 -3.09
N ASP A 43 20.66 -11.52 -3.40
CA ASP A 43 21.17 -10.32 -2.74
C ASP A 43 20.37 -9.93 -1.48
N MET A 44 19.24 -10.60 -1.19
CA MET A 44 18.40 -10.28 -0.03
C MET A 44 19.06 -10.72 1.28
N LEU A 45 19.09 -9.82 2.26
CA LEU A 45 19.45 -10.14 3.64
C LEU A 45 18.19 -10.60 4.40
N VAL A 46 18.09 -11.91 4.60
CA VAL A 46 16.93 -12.54 5.25
C VAL A 46 17.25 -12.83 6.72
N ALA A 47 16.31 -12.52 7.61
CA ALA A 47 16.45 -12.81 9.03
C ALA A 47 16.43 -14.32 9.30
N GLU A 48 17.12 -14.76 10.36
CA GLU A 48 17.13 -16.17 10.76
C GLU A 48 15.69 -16.69 11.00
N GLY A 49 15.38 -17.87 10.43
CA GLY A 49 14.06 -18.49 10.52
C GLY A 49 13.06 -18.03 9.46
N TYR A 50 13.46 -17.17 8.52
CA TYR A 50 12.64 -16.73 7.39
C TYR A 50 13.24 -17.22 6.06
N GLU A 51 12.35 -17.40 5.08
CA GLU A 51 12.68 -17.68 3.69
C GLU A 51 11.95 -16.65 2.81
N VAL A 52 12.52 -16.35 1.64
CA VAL A 52 11.87 -15.52 0.62
C VAL A 52 11.78 -16.35 -0.65
N ASN A 53 10.61 -16.35 -1.27
CA ASN A 53 10.36 -17.00 -2.55
C ASN A 53 9.57 -16.05 -3.47
N LEU A 54 9.59 -16.32 -4.77
CA LEU A 54 8.84 -15.54 -5.76
C LEU A 54 7.39 -16.05 -5.82
N PHE A 55 6.45 -15.31 -5.23
CA PHE A 55 5.02 -15.69 -5.24
C PHE A 55 4.34 -15.43 -6.60
N ALA A 56 4.58 -14.26 -7.21
CA ALA A 56 4.01 -13.88 -8.50
C ALA A 56 4.92 -12.88 -9.22
N ALA A 57 4.90 -12.90 -10.56
CA ALA A 57 5.64 -11.98 -11.42
C ALA A 57 4.85 -11.65 -12.69
N ASP A 58 5.34 -10.73 -13.52
CA ASP A 58 4.78 -10.48 -14.83
C ASP A 58 4.67 -11.79 -15.64
N PRO A 59 3.54 -12.05 -16.35
CA PRO A 59 2.43 -11.12 -16.60
C PRO A 59 1.26 -11.20 -15.61
N MET A 60 1.35 -11.98 -14.52
CA MET A 60 0.22 -12.20 -13.59
C MET A 60 -0.18 -10.94 -12.80
N ILE A 61 0.79 -10.06 -12.61
CA ILE A 61 0.69 -8.84 -11.79
C ILE A 61 1.48 -7.73 -12.48
N CYS A 62 1.05 -6.47 -12.36
CA CYS A 62 1.73 -5.33 -12.98
C CYS A 62 1.70 -4.14 -12.03
N LYS A 63 2.88 -3.58 -11.70
CA LYS A 63 3.01 -2.40 -10.82
C LYS A 63 2.08 -2.46 -9.59
N PRO A 64 2.26 -3.45 -8.69
CA PRO A 64 1.43 -3.58 -7.50
C PRO A 64 1.59 -2.37 -6.59
N LEU A 65 0.47 -1.80 -6.13
CA LEU A 65 0.44 -0.65 -5.22
C LEU A 65 0.12 -1.07 -3.78
N GLN A 66 -0.86 -1.96 -3.60
CA GLN A 66 -1.32 -2.38 -2.28
C GLN A 66 -1.89 -3.80 -2.35
N MET A 67 -1.77 -4.55 -1.24
CA MET A 67 -2.31 -5.91 -1.15
C MET A 67 -2.95 -6.25 0.19
N ASN A 68 -3.92 -7.17 0.19
CA ASN A 68 -4.52 -7.77 1.38
C ASN A 68 -4.93 -9.22 1.10
N PHE A 69 -5.00 -10.04 2.15
CA PHE A 69 -5.54 -11.39 2.05
C PHE A 69 -7.04 -11.41 2.38
N ASP A 70 -7.78 -12.26 1.68
CA ASP A 70 -9.16 -12.59 2.05
C ASP A 70 -9.23 -13.79 3.03
N PRO A 71 -10.41 -14.09 3.60
CA PRO A 71 -10.56 -15.23 4.51
C PRO A 71 -10.31 -16.61 3.88
N GLN A 72 -10.25 -16.71 2.55
CA GLN A 72 -9.89 -17.94 1.83
C GLN A 72 -8.37 -18.07 1.66
N GLY A 73 -7.58 -17.09 2.09
CA GLY A 73 -6.12 -17.08 1.95
C GLY A 73 -5.64 -16.58 0.59
N ARG A 74 -6.52 -16.03 -0.25
CA ARG A 74 -6.16 -15.51 -1.57
C ARG A 74 -5.59 -14.10 -1.43
N LEU A 75 -4.59 -13.78 -2.24
CA LEU A 75 -3.94 -12.46 -2.22
C LEU A 75 -4.63 -11.52 -3.22
N TRP A 76 -5.20 -10.44 -2.70
CA TRP A 76 -5.81 -9.38 -3.51
C TRP A 76 -4.80 -8.26 -3.68
N VAL A 77 -4.58 -7.83 -4.92
CA VAL A 77 -3.59 -6.81 -5.26
C VAL A 77 -4.23 -5.73 -6.11
N SER A 78 -4.08 -4.47 -5.71
CA SER A 78 -4.36 -3.33 -6.58
C SER A 78 -3.12 -3.02 -7.42
N SER A 79 -3.32 -2.85 -8.72
CA SER A 79 -2.26 -2.68 -9.72
C SER A 79 -2.53 -1.41 -10.50
N SER A 80 -1.48 -0.63 -10.81
CA SER A 80 -1.66 0.58 -11.61
C SER A 80 -0.63 0.77 -12.70
N SER A 81 -1.11 0.86 -13.93
CA SER A 81 -0.31 1.19 -15.11
C SER A 81 -0.08 2.69 -15.26
N VAL A 82 -1.05 3.50 -14.82
CA VAL A 82 -1.11 4.97 -15.01
C VAL A 82 -0.65 5.77 -13.78
N TYR A 83 -0.40 5.14 -12.63
CA TYR A 83 0.20 5.83 -11.49
C TYR A 83 1.61 6.35 -11.85
N PRO A 84 2.02 7.58 -11.46
CA PRO A 84 1.31 8.52 -10.57
C PRO A 84 0.41 9.56 -11.27
N GLN A 85 0.28 9.54 -12.58
CA GLN A 85 -0.68 10.39 -13.29
C GLN A 85 -1.08 9.79 -14.64
N ILE A 86 -2.38 9.81 -14.92
CA ILE A 86 -2.90 9.47 -16.25
C ILE A 86 -2.43 10.50 -17.28
N GLN A 87 -1.87 10.04 -18.40
CA GLN A 87 -1.43 10.95 -19.45
C GLN A 87 -2.61 11.37 -20.33
N PRO A 88 -2.55 12.55 -20.98
CA PRO A 88 -3.58 12.96 -21.93
C PRO A 88 -3.78 11.90 -23.03
N GLY A 89 -5.01 11.40 -23.14
CA GLY A 89 -5.40 10.39 -24.14
C GLY A 89 -5.27 8.94 -23.66
N GLU A 90 -4.70 8.69 -22.49
CA GLU A 90 -4.74 7.37 -21.86
C GLU A 90 -6.11 7.09 -21.25
N VAL A 91 -6.48 5.81 -21.19
CA VAL A 91 -7.68 5.33 -20.51
C VAL A 91 -7.24 4.71 -19.19
N ALA A 92 -7.88 5.13 -18.10
CA ALA A 92 -7.69 4.49 -16.80
C ALA A 92 -8.18 3.04 -16.88
N ASN A 93 -7.26 2.08 -16.82
CA ASN A 93 -7.56 0.66 -16.90
C ASN A 93 -6.79 -0.14 -15.84
N ASP A 94 -6.64 0.47 -14.67
CA ASP A 94 -6.01 -0.17 -13.53
C ASP A 94 -6.92 -1.26 -12.96
N THR A 95 -6.32 -2.21 -12.23
CA THR A 95 -7.00 -3.45 -11.86
C THR A 95 -6.90 -3.77 -10.38
N VAL A 96 -7.86 -4.57 -9.92
CA VAL A 96 -7.72 -5.42 -8.74
C VAL A 96 -7.63 -6.86 -9.22
N THR A 97 -6.56 -7.55 -8.84
CA THR A 97 -6.28 -8.95 -9.22
C THR A 97 -6.28 -9.83 -7.97
N ILE A 98 -6.90 -11.00 -8.07
CA ILE A 98 -6.86 -12.07 -7.06
C ILE A 98 -5.82 -13.09 -7.52
N LEU A 99 -4.87 -13.40 -6.65
CA LEU A 99 -3.85 -14.43 -6.83
C LEU A 99 -4.12 -15.58 -5.86
N GLU A 100 -4.10 -16.80 -6.37
CA GLU A 100 -4.36 -18.01 -5.57
C GLU A 100 -3.20 -18.99 -5.74
N ASP A 101 -2.67 -19.47 -4.61
CA ASP A 101 -1.84 -20.66 -4.48
C ASP A 101 -2.76 -21.82 -4.06
N ARG A 102 -2.90 -22.83 -4.93
CA ARG A 102 -3.86 -23.93 -4.78
C ARG A 102 -3.21 -25.20 -4.27
N ASP A 103 -1.92 -25.37 -4.47
CA ASP A 103 -1.18 -26.55 -4.02
C ASP A 103 -0.34 -26.30 -2.75
N GLY A 104 -0.24 -25.05 -2.31
CA GLY A 104 0.42 -24.63 -1.08
C GLY A 104 1.93 -24.62 -1.20
N ASP A 105 2.49 -24.52 -2.41
CA ASP A 105 3.93 -24.47 -2.66
C ASP A 105 4.55 -23.07 -2.45
N GLY A 106 3.70 -22.08 -2.14
CA GLY A 106 4.10 -20.68 -1.97
C GLY A 106 4.18 -19.91 -3.28
N GLN A 107 3.66 -20.42 -4.39
CA GLN A 107 3.57 -19.72 -5.68
C GLN A 107 2.11 -19.57 -6.11
N ALA A 108 1.78 -18.46 -6.75
CA ALA A 108 0.46 -18.28 -7.32
C ALA A 108 0.28 -19.17 -8.56
N ASP A 109 -0.71 -20.06 -8.52
CA ASP A 109 -1.14 -20.88 -9.65
C ASP A 109 -2.05 -20.14 -10.61
N THR A 110 -2.87 -19.25 -10.06
CA THR A 110 -3.90 -18.54 -10.82
C THR A 110 -3.91 -17.06 -10.51
N HIS A 111 -4.28 -16.28 -11.52
CA HIS A 111 -4.57 -14.87 -11.39
C HIS A 111 -5.94 -14.59 -12.05
N THR A 112 -6.78 -13.84 -11.35
CA THR A 112 -8.09 -13.41 -11.86
C THR A 112 -8.19 -11.91 -11.72
N ILE A 113 -8.46 -11.19 -12.81
CA ILE A 113 -8.81 -9.78 -12.74
C ILE A 113 -10.23 -9.71 -12.17
N PHE A 114 -10.33 -9.32 -10.90
CA PHE A 114 -11.61 -9.15 -10.21
C PHE A 114 -12.33 -7.89 -10.69
N ALA A 115 -11.58 -6.81 -10.90
CA ALA A 115 -12.11 -5.57 -11.45
C ALA A 115 -11.05 -4.83 -12.27
N ASP A 116 -11.51 -4.12 -13.30
CA ASP A 116 -10.72 -3.25 -14.17
C ASP A 116 -11.36 -1.86 -14.29
N GLY A 117 -10.83 -1.00 -15.17
CA GLY A 117 -11.36 0.35 -15.36
C GLY A 117 -11.30 1.19 -14.08
N LEU A 118 -10.28 0.95 -13.25
CA LEU A 118 -9.98 1.74 -12.06
C LEU A 118 -9.01 2.86 -12.41
N LEU A 119 -8.97 3.87 -11.55
CA LEU A 119 -8.07 5.01 -11.63
C LEU A 119 -7.23 5.05 -10.36
N MET A 120 -5.97 4.63 -10.47
CA MET A 120 -4.97 4.71 -9.41
C MET A 120 -5.45 4.08 -8.10
N PRO A 121 -5.73 2.75 -8.10
CA PRO A 121 -6.24 2.06 -6.92
C PRO A 121 -5.12 1.88 -5.87
N THR A 122 -5.08 2.76 -4.87
CA THR A 122 -4.02 2.82 -3.84
C THR A 122 -4.31 1.98 -2.60
N ALA A 123 -5.44 1.28 -2.57
CA ALA A 123 -5.75 0.27 -1.57
C ALA A 123 -6.80 -0.71 -2.10
N VAL A 124 -6.70 -1.97 -1.66
CA VAL A 124 -7.73 -3.00 -1.83
C VAL A 124 -7.96 -3.69 -0.48
N LEU A 125 -9.21 -3.85 -0.05
CA LEU A 125 -9.54 -4.53 1.21
C LEU A 125 -10.74 -5.47 1.00
N PRO A 126 -10.52 -6.80 0.96
CA PRO A 126 -11.60 -7.78 0.88
C PRO A 126 -12.62 -7.61 2.02
N GLY A 127 -13.91 -7.70 1.69
CA GLY A 127 -15.00 -7.58 2.64
C GLY A 127 -16.37 -7.39 1.99
N ASP A 128 -17.42 -7.72 2.75
CA ASP A 128 -18.82 -7.50 2.39
C ASP A 128 -19.20 -8.03 0.98
N GLY A 129 -18.77 -9.24 0.63
CA GLY A 129 -19.08 -9.89 -0.66
C GLY A 129 -18.24 -9.41 -1.85
N GLY A 130 -17.11 -8.77 -1.59
CA GLY A 130 -16.15 -8.38 -2.62
C GLY A 130 -14.99 -7.61 -2.00
N CYS A 131 -14.73 -6.38 -2.43
CA CYS A 131 -13.67 -5.56 -1.84
C CYS A 131 -14.01 -4.05 -1.81
N TYR A 132 -13.37 -3.37 -0.87
CA TYR A 132 -13.27 -1.90 -0.85
C TYR A 132 -11.99 -1.47 -1.56
N VAL A 133 -12.07 -0.42 -2.38
CA VAL A 133 -10.93 0.09 -3.14
C VAL A 133 -10.78 1.59 -2.92
N ALA A 134 -9.57 2.05 -2.61
CA ALA A 134 -9.24 3.47 -2.70
C ALA A 134 -8.97 3.82 -4.16
N ASN A 135 -9.95 4.37 -4.86
CA ASN A 135 -9.89 4.67 -6.29
C ASN A 135 -9.75 6.19 -6.47
N SER A 136 -8.52 6.69 -6.39
CA SER A 136 -8.22 8.12 -6.46
C SER A 136 -9.01 8.94 -5.41
N THR A 137 -10.00 9.72 -5.83
CA THR A 137 -10.81 10.60 -4.98
C THR A 137 -12.03 9.92 -4.35
N GLU A 138 -12.17 8.62 -4.55
CA GLU A 138 -13.33 7.83 -4.14
C GLU A 138 -12.94 6.55 -3.39
N MET A 139 -13.79 6.13 -2.47
CA MET A 139 -13.81 4.77 -1.95
C MET A 139 -14.92 4.00 -2.66
N LEU A 140 -14.54 2.98 -3.43
CA LEU A 140 -15.48 2.07 -4.08
C LEU A 140 -15.73 0.84 -3.21
N HIS A 141 -16.91 0.25 -3.36
CA HIS A 141 -17.18 -1.14 -3.03
C HIS A 141 -17.53 -1.87 -4.32
N LEU A 142 -16.80 -2.94 -4.58
CA LEU A 142 -16.92 -3.79 -5.75
C LEU A 142 -17.37 -5.16 -5.25
N ALA A 143 -18.54 -5.63 -5.68
CA ALA A 143 -19.12 -6.88 -5.20
C ALA A 143 -19.24 -7.92 -6.32
N ASP A 144 -19.12 -9.19 -5.92
CA ASP A 144 -19.35 -10.38 -6.75
C ASP A 144 -20.58 -11.10 -6.17
N ARG A 145 -21.67 -11.14 -6.92
CA ARG A 145 -22.96 -11.68 -6.48
C ARG A 145 -23.26 -13.03 -7.09
N ASP A 146 -22.55 -13.45 -8.13
CA ASP A 146 -22.74 -14.74 -8.80
C ASP A 146 -21.61 -15.75 -8.50
N GLY A 147 -20.55 -15.31 -7.84
CA GLY A 147 -19.46 -16.14 -7.33
C GLY A 147 -18.43 -16.52 -8.39
N ASP A 148 -18.33 -15.76 -9.48
CA ASP A 148 -17.38 -16.02 -10.57
C ASP A 148 -16.00 -15.38 -10.37
N ASN A 149 -15.77 -14.75 -9.21
CA ASN A 149 -14.58 -13.96 -8.86
C ASN A 149 -14.38 -12.73 -9.75
N LYS A 150 -15.47 -12.12 -10.22
CA LYS A 150 -15.47 -10.82 -10.88
C LYS A 150 -16.52 -9.90 -10.28
N ALA A 151 -16.18 -8.63 -10.20
CA ALA A 151 -17.11 -7.63 -9.71
C ALA A 151 -18.23 -7.39 -10.74
N ASP A 152 -19.46 -7.73 -10.37
CA ASP A 152 -20.68 -7.42 -11.14
C ASP A 152 -21.36 -6.13 -10.69
N GLN A 153 -20.98 -5.61 -9.52
CA GLN A 153 -21.52 -4.37 -8.97
C GLN A 153 -20.40 -3.42 -8.54
N ARG A 154 -20.48 -2.16 -8.99
CA ARG A 154 -19.64 -1.05 -8.55
C ARG A 154 -20.49 -0.01 -7.83
N ARG A 155 -20.08 0.38 -6.62
CA ARG A 155 -20.73 1.43 -5.83
C ARG A 155 -19.70 2.38 -5.25
N VAL A 156 -19.87 3.69 -5.47
CA VAL A 156 -19.15 4.72 -4.72
C VAL A 156 -19.73 4.76 -3.30
N VAL A 157 -18.89 4.45 -2.31
CA VAL A 157 -19.28 4.42 -0.89
C VAL A 157 -19.05 5.77 -0.23
N LEU A 158 -17.89 6.37 -0.53
CA LEU A 158 -17.49 7.70 -0.08
C LEU A 158 -16.80 8.41 -1.26
N SER A 159 -17.00 9.70 -1.36
CA SER A 159 -16.33 10.58 -2.33
C SER A 159 -15.99 11.91 -1.68
N GLY A 160 -15.24 12.75 -2.40
CA GLY A 160 -14.79 14.05 -1.90
C GLY A 160 -13.43 14.01 -1.20
N PHE A 161 -12.64 12.96 -1.45
CA PHE A 161 -11.22 12.97 -1.11
C PHE A 161 -10.44 13.80 -2.14
N GLY A 162 -9.38 14.47 -1.70
CA GLY A 162 -8.52 15.23 -2.61
C GLY A 162 -7.56 14.35 -3.42
N ALA A 163 -7.01 14.92 -4.49
CA ALA A 163 -6.01 14.32 -5.38
C ALA A 163 -4.91 15.31 -5.78
N GLU A 164 -4.63 16.29 -4.91
CA GLU A 164 -3.64 17.35 -5.13
C GLU A 164 -2.23 16.80 -5.29
N ASP A 165 -1.92 15.73 -4.56
CA ASP A 165 -0.71 14.92 -4.75
C ASP A 165 -1.09 13.43 -4.70
N THR A 166 -0.87 12.75 -5.81
CA THR A 166 -1.24 11.34 -6.00
C THR A 166 -0.43 10.36 -5.15
N HIS A 167 0.69 10.79 -4.55
CA HIS A 167 1.42 10.02 -3.55
C HIS A 167 0.80 10.14 -2.15
N HIS A 168 -0.13 11.07 -1.96
CA HIS A 168 -0.70 11.42 -0.66
C HIS A 168 -2.20 11.13 -0.52
N ILE A 169 -2.89 10.70 -1.60
CA ILE A 169 -4.32 10.34 -1.62
C ILE A 169 -4.68 9.27 -0.61
N ILE A 170 -5.96 8.95 -0.45
CA ILE A 170 -6.38 7.89 0.48
C ILE A 170 -5.75 6.54 0.11
N HIS A 171 -5.27 5.78 1.10
CA HIS A 171 -4.54 4.52 0.88
C HIS A 171 -4.54 3.65 2.14
N THR A 172 -3.87 2.48 2.07
CA THR A 172 -3.62 1.57 3.21
C THR A 172 -4.88 1.19 3.99
N PHE A 173 -5.82 0.53 3.32
CA PHE A 173 -7.05 0.06 3.94
C PHE A 173 -6.78 -1.15 4.84
N ARG A 174 -7.34 -1.11 6.05
CA ARG A 174 -7.21 -2.17 7.07
C ARG A 174 -8.52 -2.37 7.81
N TRP A 175 -8.89 -3.62 8.07
CA TRP A 175 -9.88 -3.91 9.10
C TRP A 175 -9.26 -3.69 10.49
N GLY A 176 -9.95 -2.90 11.31
CA GLY A 176 -9.62 -2.70 12.70
C GLY A 176 -10.28 -3.74 13.61
N PRO A 177 -9.81 -3.86 14.86
CA PRO A 177 -10.30 -4.83 15.85
C PRO A 177 -11.74 -4.57 16.31
N ASP A 178 -12.30 -3.41 15.95
CA ASP A 178 -13.66 -2.97 16.21
C ASP A 178 -14.60 -3.14 15.01
N ALA A 179 -14.18 -3.95 14.02
CA ALA A 179 -14.89 -4.20 12.76
C ALA A 179 -15.14 -2.94 11.91
N ARG A 180 -14.27 -1.94 12.03
CA ARG A 180 -14.28 -0.76 11.16
C ARG A 180 -13.13 -0.78 10.18
N LEU A 181 -13.33 -0.11 9.06
CA LEU A 181 -12.30 0.12 8.06
C LEU A 181 -11.48 1.34 8.48
N PHE A 182 -10.19 1.15 8.67
CA PHE A 182 -9.20 2.21 8.87
C PHE A 182 -8.46 2.45 7.58
N PHE A 183 -8.18 3.71 7.28
CA PHE A 183 -7.41 4.09 6.11
C PHE A 183 -6.69 5.40 6.33
N ASN A 184 -5.60 5.57 5.58
CA ASN A 184 -4.70 6.69 5.76
C ASN A 184 -4.91 7.73 4.66
N GLN A 185 -4.55 8.96 4.98
CA GLN A 185 -4.47 10.10 4.08
C GLN A 185 -3.22 10.89 4.47
N SER A 186 -2.50 11.44 3.51
CA SER A 186 -1.24 12.14 3.76
C SER A 186 -1.39 13.66 3.61
N ILE A 187 -0.32 14.42 3.91
CA ILE A 187 -0.42 15.85 4.28
C ILE A 187 -0.97 16.82 3.22
N TYR A 188 -0.80 16.54 1.93
CA TYR A 188 -1.20 17.49 0.88
C TYR A 188 -2.68 17.44 0.49
N ILE A 189 -3.44 16.50 1.07
CA ILE A 189 -4.81 16.22 0.65
C ILE A 189 -5.84 16.99 1.49
N HIS A 190 -6.81 17.59 0.80
CA HIS A 190 -7.96 18.26 1.41
C HIS A 190 -9.26 17.50 1.12
N SER A 191 -9.73 16.76 2.12
CA SER A 191 -10.92 15.91 2.00
C SER A 191 -12.16 16.58 2.60
N HIS A 192 -13.23 16.55 1.84
CA HIS A 192 -14.56 17.09 2.16
C HIS A 192 -15.61 16.03 1.84
N VAL A 193 -15.79 15.09 2.76
CA VAL A 193 -16.62 13.90 2.53
C VAL A 193 -18.02 14.11 3.08
N GLU A 194 -19.03 14.03 2.23
CA GLU A 194 -20.43 14.05 2.66
C GLU A 194 -20.83 12.68 3.22
N THR A 195 -21.46 12.69 4.39
CA THR A 195 -22.01 11.47 5.03
C THR A 195 -23.43 11.74 5.53
N PRO A 196 -24.22 10.69 5.84
CA PRO A 196 -25.52 10.88 6.49
C PRO A 196 -25.47 11.66 7.81
N ALA A 197 -24.30 11.68 8.49
CA ALA A 197 -24.07 12.44 9.71
C ALA A 197 -23.51 13.86 9.47
N GLY A 198 -23.49 14.31 8.21
CA GLY A 198 -22.94 15.61 7.79
C GLY A 198 -21.55 15.51 7.17
N VAL A 199 -20.97 16.67 6.84
CA VAL A 199 -19.67 16.75 6.16
C VAL A 199 -18.52 16.48 7.14
N LYS A 200 -17.61 15.58 6.76
CA LYS A 200 -16.39 15.25 7.49
C LYS A 200 -15.18 15.81 6.74
N ARG A 201 -14.24 16.41 7.48
CA ARG A 201 -13.08 17.10 6.90
C ARG A 201 -11.76 16.65 7.49
N LEU A 202 -10.80 16.39 6.60
CA LEU A 202 -9.40 16.20 6.92
C LEU A 202 -8.57 16.92 5.86
N ASN A 203 -7.91 18.00 6.26
CA ASN A 203 -7.08 18.86 5.43
C ASN A 203 -5.64 18.72 5.93
N GLY A 204 -4.97 17.65 5.52
CA GLY A 204 -3.72 17.21 6.12
C GLY A 204 -3.63 15.70 6.29
N GLY A 205 -2.54 15.25 6.90
CA GLY A 205 -2.27 13.83 7.09
C GLY A 205 -2.92 13.30 8.35
N GLY A 206 -3.49 12.10 8.24
CA GLY A 206 -4.24 11.49 9.31
C GLY A 206 -4.85 10.16 8.92
N ILE A 207 -5.59 9.62 9.86
CA ILE A 207 -6.21 8.30 9.77
C ILE A 207 -7.70 8.48 9.92
N TRP A 208 -8.43 7.91 8.98
CA TRP A 208 -9.87 7.78 8.99
C TRP A 208 -10.28 6.46 9.64
N ARG A 209 -11.43 6.46 10.29
CA ARG A 209 -12.11 5.27 10.82
C ARG A 209 -13.55 5.28 10.32
N PHE A 210 -13.91 4.24 9.57
CA PHE A 210 -15.14 4.15 8.81
C PHE A 210 -15.92 2.90 9.15
N LEU A 211 -17.22 3.04 9.40
CA LEU A 211 -18.15 1.93 9.54
C LEU A 211 -19.05 1.86 8.30
N PRO A 212 -18.82 0.93 7.36
CA PRO A 212 -19.53 0.90 6.08
C PRO A 212 -21.06 0.76 6.21
N ARG A 213 -21.52 -0.09 7.13
CA ARG A 213 -22.96 -0.37 7.32
C ARG A 213 -23.81 0.86 7.65
N SER A 214 -23.25 1.84 8.34
CA SER A 214 -23.95 3.07 8.74
C SER A 214 -23.37 4.33 8.09
N LEU A 215 -22.42 4.17 7.16
CA LEU A 215 -21.65 5.26 6.55
C LEU A 215 -21.05 6.25 7.55
N MET A 216 -20.68 5.77 8.76
CA MET A 216 -20.12 6.64 9.79
C MET A 216 -18.61 6.76 9.61
N LEU A 217 -18.17 7.94 9.20
CA LEU A 217 -16.77 8.30 9.00
C LEU A 217 -16.33 9.32 10.05
N ASP A 218 -15.21 9.04 10.72
CA ASP A 218 -14.60 9.96 11.67
C ASP A 218 -13.08 10.00 11.47
N VAL A 219 -12.47 11.12 11.84
CA VAL A 219 -11.00 11.22 11.92
C VAL A 219 -10.56 10.56 13.22
N TYR A 220 -9.81 9.47 13.10
CA TYR A 220 -9.26 8.73 14.24
C TYR A 220 -8.04 9.44 14.83
N ALA A 221 -7.12 9.87 13.98
CA ALA A 221 -5.88 10.54 14.37
C ALA A 221 -5.37 11.47 13.26
N ARG A 222 -4.47 12.40 13.61
CA ARG A 222 -3.86 13.40 12.71
C ARG A 222 -2.37 13.53 13.03
N GLY A 223 -1.61 14.08 12.09
CA GLY A 223 -0.26 14.60 12.37
C GLY A 223 0.87 14.00 11.55
N TRP A 224 0.56 13.21 10.54
CA TRP A 224 1.58 12.57 9.70
C TRP A 224 1.79 13.27 8.36
N VAL A 225 2.93 12.98 7.73
CA VAL A 225 3.34 13.51 6.42
C VAL A 225 2.95 12.53 5.32
N ASN A 226 3.51 11.31 5.30
CA ASN A 226 3.27 10.31 4.25
C ASN A 226 3.18 8.87 4.79
N THR A 227 1.97 8.41 5.15
CA THR A 227 1.78 7.20 5.99
C THR A 227 1.35 5.94 5.27
N TRP A 228 2.28 5.31 4.55
CA TRP A 228 1.94 4.09 3.80
C TRP A 228 1.84 2.81 4.65
N GLY A 229 2.37 2.78 5.88
CA GLY A 229 2.25 1.63 6.78
C GLY A 229 1.22 1.83 7.88
N HIS A 230 0.32 0.86 8.03
CA HIS A 230 -0.63 0.78 9.14
C HIS A 230 -0.94 -0.69 9.47
N ALA A 231 -0.77 -1.04 10.74
CA ALA A 231 -1.11 -2.36 11.29
C ALA A 231 -1.70 -2.22 12.70
N PHE A 232 -2.44 -3.26 13.11
CA PHE A 232 -2.84 -3.45 14.50
C PHE A 232 -2.06 -4.62 15.07
N ASP A 233 -1.52 -4.47 16.28
CA ASP A 233 -0.91 -5.59 16.99
C ASP A 233 -1.95 -6.43 17.76
N GLN A 234 -1.48 -7.51 18.37
CA GLN A 234 -2.32 -8.44 19.16
C GLN A 234 -3.00 -7.80 20.38
N TRP A 235 -2.54 -6.62 20.82
CA TRP A 235 -3.16 -5.85 21.90
C TRP A 235 -4.04 -4.71 21.36
N HIS A 236 -4.34 -4.74 20.06
CA HIS A 236 -5.18 -3.77 19.36
C HIS A 236 -4.60 -2.35 19.33
N ARG A 237 -3.28 -2.20 19.47
CA ARG A 237 -2.61 -0.92 19.30
C ARG A 237 -2.44 -0.63 17.81
N SER A 238 -2.82 0.57 17.38
CA SER A 238 -2.57 1.07 16.03
C SER A 238 -1.11 1.48 15.90
N LEU A 239 -0.41 0.87 14.94
CA LEU A 239 0.99 1.12 14.60
C LEU A 239 1.02 1.72 13.19
N VAL A 240 1.70 2.85 13.04
CA VAL A 240 1.68 3.65 11.81
C VAL A 240 3.12 4.06 11.49
N THR A 241 3.53 3.92 10.23
CA THR A 241 4.84 4.38 9.76
C THR A 241 4.69 5.61 8.88
N ASP A 242 5.65 6.52 8.97
CA ASP A 242 5.71 7.73 8.15
C ASP A 242 6.98 7.70 7.30
N GLY A 243 6.81 7.67 5.97
CA GLY A 243 7.92 7.64 5.03
C GLY A 243 8.64 8.99 4.88
N ALA A 244 8.03 10.08 5.39
CA ALA A 244 8.55 11.44 5.27
C ALA A 244 8.51 12.21 6.61
N GLY A 245 8.42 11.50 7.73
CA GLY A 245 8.23 12.06 9.08
C GLY A 245 9.43 12.81 9.69
N GLY A 246 10.33 13.34 8.86
CA GLY A 246 11.51 14.11 9.29
C GLY A 246 11.79 15.34 8.43
N GLU A 247 10.88 15.67 7.49
CA GLU A 247 10.88 16.92 6.72
C GLU A 247 10.08 18.01 7.43
#